data_AF-A0A9J6C1Y3-F1
#
_entry.id   AF-A0A9J6C1Y3-F1
#
_cell.length_a   1.000
_cell.length_b   1.000
_cell.length_c   1.000
_cell.angle_alpha   90.00
_cell.angle_beta   90.00
_cell.angle_gamma   90.00
#
_symmetry.space_group_name_H-M   'P 1'
#
loop_
_entity.id
_entity.type
_entity.pdbx_description
1 polymer ?
#
loop_
_entity_poly.entity_id
_entity_poly.type
_entity_poly.pdbx_seq_one_letter_code
_entity_poly.pdbx_strand_id
1 'polypeptide(L)'
;MEKYFKRAYKMITNDEYYDDFLSAIGMNTLCKFLAKKSTTITEVNKIDENQYELKLITTFATKSQIFSPGQVKEIQYIDGRRFKNIFEFDENRLIEKQIEKNREVTIIREFHENEMLGTIIVGDIKTKQKSIYEN
;
A
#
# COMPACT_ATOMS: atom_id res chain seq x y z
N MET A 1 -9.09 -14.00 -2.68
CA MET A 1 -8.85 -12.92 -1.69
C MET A 1 -9.41 -13.25 -0.30
N GLU A 2 -10.65 -13.74 -0.20
CA GLU A 2 -11.36 -13.81 1.09
C GLU A 2 -10.64 -14.56 2.22
N LYS A 3 -9.94 -15.66 1.92
CA LYS A 3 -9.15 -16.43 2.91
C LYS A 3 -8.02 -15.65 3.59
N TYR A 4 -7.63 -14.51 3.03
CA TYR A 4 -6.55 -13.66 3.55
C TYR A 4 -7.06 -12.46 4.36
N PHE A 5 -8.38 -12.26 4.44
CA PHE A 5 -8.91 -11.17 5.27
C PHE A 5 -8.58 -11.37 6.74
N LYS A 6 -8.40 -10.25 7.47
CA LYS A 6 -8.02 -10.21 8.89
C LYS A 6 -6.65 -10.81 9.23
N ARG A 7 -5.86 -11.19 8.22
CA ARG A 7 -4.47 -11.62 8.43
C ARG A 7 -3.55 -10.41 8.47
N ALA A 8 -2.62 -10.42 9.42
CA ALA A 8 -1.59 -9.40 9.58
C ALA A 8 -0.30 -9.84 8.88
N TYR A 9 0.14 -9.08 7.88
CA TYR A 9 1.40 -9.34 7.18
C TYR A 9 2.42 -8.26 7.51
N LYS A 10 3.48 -8.65 8.21
CA LYS A 10 4.57 -7.75 8.61
C LYS A 10 5.68 -7.73 7.59
N MET A 11 5.98 -6.54 7.07
CA MET A 11 7.08 -6.31 6.16
C MET A 11 8.42 -6.64 6.83
N ILE A 12 9.22 -7.47 6.16
CA ILE A 12 10.56 -7.87 6.62
C ILE A 12 11.67 -7.33 5.72
N THR A 13 11.39 -7.13 4.43
CA THR A 13 12.41 -6.70 3.47
C THR A 13 11.82 -5.82 2.38
N ASN A 14 12.66 -4.92 1.89
CA ASN A 14 12.50 -4.19 0.63
C ASN A 14 13.71 -4.50 -0.24
N ASP A 15 13.56 -4.44 -1.56
CA ASP A 15 14.69 -4.57 -2.47
C ASP A 15 15.52 -3.27 -2.57
N GLU A 16 16.55 -3.33 -3.42
CA GLU A 16 17.50 -2.24 -3.66
C GLU A 16 16.87 -0.98 -4.27
N TYR A 17 15.73 -1.10 -4.97
CA TYR A 17 15.05 0.01 -5.65
C TYR A 17 14.11 0.81 -4.73
N TYR A 18 14.01 0.44 -3.45
CA TYR A 18 13.12 1.12 -2.52
C TYR A 18 13.52 2.58 -2.28
N ASP A 19 14.82 2.90 -2.21
CA ASP A 19 15.26 4.30 -2.04
C ASP A 19 14.93 5.15 -3.27
N ASP A 20 15.05 4.58 -4.47
CA ASP A 20 14.66 5.24 -5.73
C ASP A 20 13.16 5.53 -5.74
N PHE A 21 12.34 4.55 -5.31
CA PHE A 21 10.91 4.76 -5.12
C PHE A 21 10.63 5.93 -4.16
N LEU A 22 11.24 5.94 -2.97
CA LEU A 22 11.05 7.02 -1.99
C LEU A 22 11.47 8.38 -2.56
N SER A 23 12.53 8.41 -3.38
CA SER A 23 12.98 9.60 -4.11
C SER A 23 11.93 10.08 -5.12
N ALA A 24 11.39 9.17 -5.93
CA ALA A 24 10.40 9.47 -6.96
C ALA A 24 9.08 9.96 -6.38
N ILE A 25 8.71 9.51 -5.17
CA ILE A 25 7.56 10.06 -4.46
C ILE A 25 7.88 11.39 -3.72
N GLY A 26 9.09 11.92 -3.85
CA GLY A 26 9.49 13.22 -3.31
C GLY A 26 9.77 13.24 -1.81
N MET A 27 10.07 12.10 -1.19
CA MET A 27 10.45 12.08 0.23
C MET A 27 11.83 12.73 0.43
N ASN A 28 11.95 13.57 1.45
CA ASN A 28 13.23 14.12 1.87
C ASN A 28 14.10 13.07 2.59
N THR A 29 15.39 13.35 2.78
CA THR A 29 16.36 12.41 3.37
C THR A 29 15.96 11.91 4.76
N LEU A 30 15.38 12.78 5.61
CA LEU A 30 14.95 12.41 6.95
C LEU A 30 13.76 11.43 6.89
N CYS A 31 12.75 11.74 6.08
CA CYS A 31 11.60 10.86 5.85
C CYS A 31 12.03 9.51 5.26
N LYS A 32 12.98 9.50 4.30
CA LYS A 32 13.53 8.26 3.75
C LYS A 32 14.19 7.39 4.80
N PHE A 33 15.01 7.99 5.66
CA PHE A 33 15.67 7.26 6.74
C PHE A 33 14.66 6.61 7.70
N LEU A 34 13.62 7.35 8.09
CA LEU A 34 12.55 6.83 8.94
C LEU A 34 11.73 5.74 8.22
N ALA A 35 11.39 5.92 6.94
CA ALA A 35 10.65 4.95 6.15
C ALA A 35 11.42 3.62 6.01
N LYS A 36 12.74 3.67 5.79
CA LYS A 36 13.61 2.48 5.70
C LYS A 36 13.75 1.73 7.03
N LYS A 37 13.61 2.42 8.16
CA LYS A 37 13.60 1.83 9.50
C LYS A 37 12.20 1.41 9.97
N SER A 38 11.16 1.83 9.26
CA SER A 38 9.79 1.51 9.64
C SER A 38 9.44 0.08 9.25
N THR A 39 8.81 -0.62 10.17
CA THR A 39 8.13 -1.88 9.86
C THR A 39 6.66 -1.57 9.67
N THR A 40 6.07 -2.13 8.61
CA THR A 40 4.64 -1.97 8.30
C THR A 40 3.95 -3.33 8.42
N ILE A 41 2.87 -3.39 9.18
CA ILE A 41 1.91 -4.49 9.17
C ILE A 41 0.75 -4.09 8.27
N THR A 42 0.41 -4.97 7.34
CA THR A 42 -0.70 -4.80 6.40
C THR A 42 -1.83 -5.78 6.73
N GLU A 43 -3.03 -5.25 6.90
CA GLU A 43 -4.27 -6.01 7.09
C GLU A 43 -5.31 -5.55 6.07
N VAL A 44 -6.07 -6.51 5.53
CA VAL A 44 -7.26 -6.22 4.71
C VAL A 44 -8.46 -6.83 5.40
N ASN A 45 -9.47 -6.02 5.72
CA ASN A 45 -10.66 -6.45 6.42
C ASN A 45 -11.89 -6.27 5.54
N LYS A 46 -12.78 -7.26 5.51
CA LYS A 46 -14.12 -7.14 4.94
C LYS A 46 -15.03 -6.51 6.00
N ILE A 47 -15.62 -5.36 5.69
CA ILE A 47 -16.59 -4.67 6.57
C ILE A 47 -18.00 -5.16 6.25
N ASP A 48 -18.37 -5.12 4.96
CA ASP A 48 -19.64 -5.62 4.43
C ASP A 48 -19.43 -6.33 3.08
N GLU A 49 -20.50 -6.55 2.30
CA GLU A 49 -20.41 -7.21 0.99
C GLU A 49 -19.57 -6.44 -0.04
N ASN A 50 -19.59 -5.10 0.00
CA ASN A 50 -18.97 -4.21 -1.00
C ASN A 50 -17.99 -3.19 -0.41
N GLN A 51 -17.77 -3.23 0.90
CA GLN A 51 -16.92 -2.30 1.64
C GLN A 51 -15.83 -3.07 2.41
N TYR A 52 -14.61 -2.58 2.24
CA TYR A 52 -13.40 -3.18 2.78
C TYR A 52 -12.54 -2.09 3.41
N GLU A 53 -11.67 -2.51 4.32
CA GLU A 53 -10.68 -1.66 4.96
C GLU A 53 -9.29 -2.17 4.63
N LEU A 54 -8.43 -1.29 4.12
CA LEU A 54 -6.98 -1.48 4.13
C LEU A 54 -6.42 -0.77 5.36
N LYS A 55 -5.81 -1.53 6.26
CA LYS A 55 -5.18 -1.01 7.47
C LYS A 55 -3.67 -1.24 7.42
N LEU A 56 -2.93 -0.16 7.61
CA LEU A 56 -1.48 -0.11 7.62
C LEU A 56 -1.03 0.38 9.00
N ILE A 57 -0.40 -0.51 9.76
CA ILE A 57 0.13 -0.21 11.09
C ILE A 57 1.64 -0.08 10.98
N THR A 58 2.16 1.10 11.28
CA THR A 58 3.60 1.35 11.31
C THR A 58 4.04 1.70 12.72
N THR A 59 5.36 1.69 12.97
CA THR A 59 5.93 2.18 14.23
C THR A 59 5.57 3.63 14.56
N PHE A 60 5.18 4.43 13.58
CA PHE A 60 4.93 5.87 13.74
C PHE A 60 3.44 6.24 13.74
N ALA A 61 2.62 5.51 12.98
CA ALA A 61 1.20 5.80 12.83
C ALA A 61 0.43 4.57 12.33
N THR A 62 -0.87 4.55 12.63
CA THR A 62 -1.82 3.64 11.99
C THR A 62 -2.64 4.44 10.98
N LYS A 63 -2.70 3.96 9.73
CA LYS A 63 -3.56 4.49 8.68
C LYS A 63 -4.61 3.43 8.35
N SER A 64 -5.88 3.82 8.35
CA SER A 64 -6.98 3.01 7.85
C SER A 64 -7.63 3.70 6.65
N GLN A 65 -7.97 2.92 5.62
CA GLN A 65 -8.64 3.41 4.44
C GLN A 65 -9.78 2.46 4.05
N ILE A 66 -11.01 2.95 4.21
CA ILE A 66 -12.21 2.27 3.74
C ILE A 66 -12.39 2.54 2.24
N PHE A 67 -12.68 1.48 1.49
CA PHE A 67 -12.88 1.50 0.05
C PHE A 67 -13.92 0.48 -0.42
N SER A 68 -14.43 0.71 -1.63
CA SER A 68 -15.22 -0.24 -2.40
C SER A 68 -14.47 -0.55 -3.69
N PRO A 69 -14.23 -1.83 -4.04
CA PRO A 69 -13.49 -2.20 -5.23
C PRO A 69 -14.08 -1.58 -6.51
N GLY A 70 -13.22 -1.05 -7.38
CA GLY A 70 -13.60 -0.38 -8.62
C GLY A 70 -14.16 1.05 -8.45
N GLN A 71 -14.36 1.53 -7.21
CA GLN A 71 -14.83 2.90 -6.98
C GLN A 71 -13.66 3.87 -6.79
N VAL A 72 -13.68 4.97 -7.55
CA VAL A 72 -12.69 6.05 -7.43
C VAL A 72 -13.01 6.92 -6.23
N LYS A 73 -12.05 7.06 -5.32
CA LYS A 73 -12.11 8.03 -4.22
C LYS A 73 -11.27 9.25 -4.57
N GLU A 74 -11.92 10.40 -4.76
CA GLU A 74 -11.25 11.70 -4.85
C GLU A 74 -11.08 12.31 -3.47
N ILE A 75 -9.83 12.67 -3.14
CA ILE A 75 -9.48 13.41 -1.94
C ILE A 75 -8.92 14.76 -2.37
N GLN A 76 -9.50 15.83 -1.86
CA GLN A 76 -8.99 17.19 -2.02
C GLN A 76 -8.49 17.69 -0.67
N TYR A 77 -7.21 18.00 -0.59
CA TYR A 77 -6.61 18.64 0.59
C TYR A 77 -6.88 20.15 0.57
N ILE A 78 -6.81 20.77 1.75
CA ILE A 78 -7.03 22.22 1.94
C ILE A 78 -6.04 23.06 1.12
N ASP A 79 -4.83 22.54 0.91
CA ASP A 79 -3.79 23.15 0.06
C ASP A 79 -4.06 23.02 -1.45
N GLY A 80 -5.21 22.48 -1.85
CA GLY A 80 -5.63 22.32 -3.23
C GLY A 80 -5.07 21.07 -3.93
N ARG A 81 -4.21 20.28 -3.27
CA ARG A 81 -3.76 19.01 -3.83
C ARG A 81 -4.93 18.05 -3.97
N ARG A 82 -5.01 17.39 -5.13
CA ARG A 82 -6.00 16.36 -5.43
C ARG A 82 -5.32 15.03 -5.62
N PHE A 83 -5.94 14.01 -5.07
CA PHE A 83 -5.48 12.65 -5.13
C PHE A 83 -6.67 11.74 -5.42
N LYS A 84 -6.54 10.89 -6.44
CA LYS A 84 -7.49 9.80 -6.71
C LYS A 84 -6.91 8.50 -6.21
N ASN A 85 -7.72 7.71 -5.55
CA ASN A 85 -7.35 6.37 -5.14
C ASN A 85 -8.40 5.37 -5.62
N ILE A 86 -7.95 4.26 -6.20
CA ILE A 86 -8.79 3.16 -6.67
C ILE A 86 -8.18 1.87 -6.14
N PHE A 87 -9.03 0.99 -5.62
CA PHE A 87 -8.64 -0.35 -5.26
C PHE A 87 -9.41 -1.36 -6.08
N GLU A 88 -8.74 -2.45 -6.46
CA GLU A 88 -9.34 -3.58 -7.16
C GLU A 88 -8.83 -4.89 -6.55
N PHE A 89 -9.70 -5.89 -6.51
CA PHE A 89 -9.30 -7.26 -6.18
C PHE A 89 -9.15 -8.05 -7.47
N ASP A 90 -8.06 -8.78 -7.57
CA ASP A 90 -7.76 -9.69 -8.68
C ASP A 90 -7.20 -10.99 -8.11
N GLU A 91 -8.04 -12.02 -8.02
CA GLU A 91 -7.74 -13.31 -7.38
C GLU A 91 -7.24 -13.18 -5.93
N ASN A 92 -5.93 -13.34 -5.70
CA ASN A 92 -5.24 -13.19 -4.42
C ASN A 92 -4.52 -11.84 -4.30
N ARG A 93 -4.81 -10.87 -5.17
CA ARG A 93 -4.16 -9.57 -5.21
C ARG A 93 -5.11 -8.45 -4.80
N LEU A 94 -4.57 -7.49 -4.06
CA LEU A 94 -5.14 -6.15 -3.91
C LEU A 94 -4.28 -5.18 -4.71
N ILE A 95 -4.88 -4.57 -5.73
CA ILE A 95 -4.26 -3.57 -6.58
C ILE A 95 -4.76 -2.20 -6.13
N GLU A 96 -3.85 -1.30 -5.80
CA GLU A 96 -4.12 0.08 -5.43
C GLU A 96 -3.48 1.01 -6.45
N LYS A 97 -4.27 1.91 -7.04
CA LYS A 97 -3.78 2.99 -7.92
C LYS A 97 -3.96 4.32 -7.24
N GLN A 98 -2.85 5.03 -7.12
CA GLN A 98 -2.69 6.31 -6.46
C GLN A 98 -2.35 7.35 -7.52
N ILE A 99 -3.31 8.19 -7.92
CA ILE A 99 -3.15 9.12 -9.04
C ILE A 99 -3.16 10.56 -8.52
N GLU A 100 -2.05 11.26 -8.75
CA GLU A 100 -1.87 12.68 -8.54
C GLU A 100 -1.64 13.38 -9.90
N LYS A 101 -1.67 14.72 -9.92
CA LYS A 101 -1.57 15.50 -11.17
C LYS A 101 -0.39 15.12 -12.07
N ASN A 102 0.76 14.83 -11.48
CA ASN A 102 2.03 14.57 -12.20
C ASN A 102 2.63 13.20 -11.89
N ARG A 103 1.91 12.33 -11.18
CA ARG A 103 2.46 11.08 -10.67
C ARG A 103 1.36 10.04 -10.50
N GLU A 104 1.64 8.83 -10.95
CA GLU A 104 0.82 7.66 -10.68
C GLU A 104 1.69 6.62 -9.97
N VAL A 105 1.17 6.07 -8.88
CA VAL A 105 1.78 4.96 -8.16
C VAL A 105 0.81 3.79 -8.19
N THR A 106 1.29 2.62 -8.64
CA THR A 106 0.54 1.36 -8.54
C THR A 106 1.18 0.51 -7.47
N ILE A 107 0.38 0.02 -6.52
CA ILE A 107 0.81 -0.88 -5.45
C ILE A 107 0.01 -2.17 -5.59
N ILE A 108 0.70 -3.27 -5.85
CA ILE A 108 0.13 -4.60 -5.96
C ILE A 108 0.57 -5.38 -4.72
N ARG A 109 -0.40 -5.87 -3.96
CA ARG A 109 -0.17 -6.75 -2.81
C ARG A 109 -0.72 -8.13 -3.15
N GLU A 110 0.17 -9.10 -3.34
CA GLU A 110 -0.18 -10.49 -3.62
C GLU A 110 -0.10 -11.30 -2.32
N PHE A 111 -1.21 -11.93 -1.95
CA PHE A 111 -1.36 -12.63 -0.67
C PHE A 111 -1.17 -14.14 -0.85
N HIS A 112 -0.34 -14.73 0.01
CA HIS A 112 -0.10 -16.16 0.13
C HIS A 112 -0.33 -16.60 1.58
N GLU A 113 -0.23 -17.90 1.85
CA GLU A 113 -0.54 -18.44 3.18
C GLU A 113 0.40 -17.91 4.28
N ASN A 114 1.70 -17.83 3.97
CA ASN A 114 2.73 -17.47 4.95
C ASN A 114 3.38 -16.11 4.65
N GLU A 115 3.08 -15.51 3.50
CA GLU A 115 3.72 -14.28 3.05
C GLU A 115 2.81 -13.40 2.20
N MET A 116 3.19 -12.14 2.06
CA MET A 116 2.62 -11.20 1.10
C MET A 116 3.76 -10.59 0.29
N LEU A 117 3.62 -10.62 -1.04
CA LEU A 117 4.56 -10.02 -1.96
C LEU A 117 4.00 -8.67 -2.43
N GLY A 118 4.73 -7.60 -2.15
CA GLY A 118 4.42 -6.25 -2.60
C GLY A 118 5.20 -5.91 -3.86
N THR A 119 4.55 -5.29 -4.84
CA THR A 119 5.20 -4.63 -5.97
C THR A 119 4.69 -3.19 -6.05
N ILE A 120 5.60 -2.21 -6.04
CA ILE A 120 5.28 -0.79 -6.16
C ILE A 120 5.92 -0.26 -7.44
N ILE A 121 5.14 0.44 -8.24
CA ILE A 121 5.54 0.97 -9.55
C ILE A 121 5.27 2.48 -9.57
N VAL A 122 6.27 3.27 -9.95
CA VAL A 122 6.15 4.72 -10.19
C VAL A 122 7.06 5.11 -11.37
N GLY A 123 6.47 5.53 -12.49
CA GLY A 123 7.21 5.70 -13.75
C GLY A 123 7.94 4.41 -14.14
N ASP A 124 9.25 4.50 -14.39
CA ASP A 124 10.11 3.35 -14.73
C ASP A 124 10.65 2.60 -13.50
N ILE A 125 10.38 3.10 -12.29
CA ILE A 125 10.88 2.49 -11.05
C ILE A 125 9.91 1.40 -10.60
N LYS A 126 10.47 0.23 -10.31
CA LYS A 126 9.76 -0.92 -9.75
C LYS A 126 10.52 -1.45 -8.55
N THR A 127 9.89 -1.44 -7.37
CA THR A 127 10.44 -2.00 -6.14
C THR A 127 9.53 -3.10 -5.59
N LYS A 128 10.14 -4.09 -4.96
CA LYS A 128 9.47 -5.23 -4.34
C LYS A 128 9.63 -5.19 -2.82
N GLN A 129 8.57 -5.63 -2.15
CA GLN A 129 8.52 -5.80 -0.71
C GLN A 129 8.13 -7.23 -0.38
N LYS A 130 8.66 -7.77 0.71
CA LYS A 130 8.22 -9.05 1.24
C LYS A 130 7.80 -8.89 2.69
N SER A 131 6.62 -9.43 2.98
CA SER A 131 6.05 -9.50 4.32
C SER A 131 5.76 -10.94 4.70
N ILE A 132 5.83 -11.25 5.99
CA ILE A 132 5.46 -12.56 6.54
C ILE A 132 4.16 -12.45 7.32
N TYR A 133 3.36 -13.51 7.30
CA TYR A 133 2.17 -13.60 8.14
C TYR A 133 2.59 -13.68 9.62
N GLU A 134 2.03 -12.79 10.45
CA GLU A 134 2.13 -12.88 11.91
C GLU A 134 0.88 -13.59 12.46
N ASN A 135 1.10 -14.67 13.21
CA ASN A 135 0.07 -15.42 13.91
C ASN A 135 -0.47 -14.67 15.13
#